data_AF-A0A8T1W6V6-F1
#
_entry.id   AF-A0A8T1W6V6-F1
#
_cell.length_a   1.000
_cell.length_b   1.000
_cell.length_c   1.000
_cell.angle_alpha   90.00
_cell.angle_beta   90.00
_cell.angle_gamma   90.00
#
_symmetry.space_group_name_H-M   'P 1'
#
loop_
_entity.id
_entity.type
_entity.pdbx_description
1 polymer ?
#
loop_
_entity_poly.entity_id
_entity_poly.type
_entity_poly.pdbx_seq_one_letter_code
_entity_poly.pdbx_strand_id
1 'polypeptide(L)'
;MCLKHEHVVVGTHPGFIGAAVPRAQTTCQHALMSPHPFMAAHHEADVRIHQLGATSAVPIRFYVGFPLTASVVGDKAGEEEVTLGMLCCIDSKPRTEITRTQYATMTRLGRFASHFLLQKSRRLSR
;
A
#
# COMPACT_ATOMS: atom_id res chain seq x y z
N MET A 1 -18.88 0.25 8.81
CA MET A 1 -18.55 1.65 8.44
C MET A 1 -17.38 1.61 7.47
N CYS A 2 -17.53 2.12 6.25
CA CYS A 2 -16.41 2.22 5.30
C CYS A 2 -15.44 3.30 5.81
N LEU A 3 -14.18 2.92 6.09
CA LEU A 3 -13.15 3.86 6.51
C LEU A 3 -12.99 4.93 5.43
N LYS A 4 -13.26 6.18 5.79
CA LYS A 4 -13.22 7.33 4.87
C LYS A 4 -11.81 7.77 4.51
N HIS A 5 -10.81 7.30 5.26
CA HIS A 5 -9.40 7.69 5.12
C HIS A 5 -8.49 6.46 5.13
N GLU A 6 -7.40 6.56 4.39
CA GLU A 6 -6.24 5.69 4.53
C GLU A 6 -5.19 6.41 5.38
N HIS A 7 -4.70 5.71 6.39
CA HIS A 7 -3.72 6.24 7.32
C HIS A 7 -2.32 5.79 6.91
N VAL A 8 -1.39 6.73 6.82
CA VAL A 8 0.01 6.40 6.64
C VAL A 8 0.64 6.14 8.00
N VAL A 9 0.89 4.87 8.30
CA VAL A 9 1.51 4.43 9.56
C VAL A 9 3.01 4.75 9.58
N VAL A 10 3.67 4.57 8.43
CA VAL A 10 5.10 4.83 8.24
C VAL A 10 5.31 5.38 6.84
N GLY A 11 6.13 6.42 6.71
CA GLY A 11 6.49 7.01 5.43
C GLY A 11 7.84 7.70 5.52
N THR A 12 8.56 7.76 4.40
CA THR A 12 9.85 8.47 4.29
C THR A 12 9.70 9.89 3.76
N HIS A 13 8.60 10.19 3.06
CA HIS A 13 8.31 11.53 2.58
C HIS A 13 7.66 12.36 3.70
N PRO A 14 8.12 13.59 3.98
CA PRO A 14 7.60 14.41 5.08
C PRO A 14 6.08 14.62 5.01
N GLY A 15 5.53 14.81 3.80
CA GLY A 15 4.09 14.98 3.59
C GLY A 15 3.22 13.77 3.92
N PHE A 16 3.81 12.60 4.19
CA PHE A 16 3.07 11.39 4.56
C PHE A 16 3.19 11.02 6.04
N ILE A 17 4.07 11.67 6.81
CA ILE A 17 4.27 11.31 8.21
C ILE A 17 3.00 11.68 9.00
N GLY A 18 2.31 10.66 9.54
CA GLY A 18 1.05 10.85 10.29
C GLY A 18 -0.14 11.30 9.45
N ALA A 19 -0.04 11.24 8.12
CA ALA A 19 -1.10 11.69 7.23
C ALA A 19 -2.31 10.73 7.26
N ALA A 20 -3.50 11.31 7.20
CA ALA A 20 -4.75 10.62 6.93
C ALA A 20 -5.32 11.20 5.63
N VAL A 21 -5.35 10.40 4.58
CA VAL A 21 -5.74 10.85 3.24
C VAL A 21 -7.12 10.29 2.92
N PRO A 22 -8.06 11.09 2.38
CA PRO A 22 -9.35 10.55 1.95
C PRO A 22 -9.14 9.35 1.02
N ARG A 23 -9.72 8.21 1.36
CA ARG A 23 -9.45 6.93 0.66
C ARG A 23 -9.69 7.04 -0.85
N ALA A 24 -10.78 7.71 -1.22
CA ALA A 24 -11.14 8.02 -2.61
C ALA A 24 -10.08 8.83 -3.38
N GLN A 25 -9.11 9.42 -2.69
CA GLN A 25 -8.05 10.25 -3.25
C GLN A 25 -6.68 9.54 -3.24
N THR A 26 -6.62 8.23 -2.95
CA THR A 26 -5.35 7.50 -2.89
C THR A 26 -5.17 6.50 -4.03
N THR A 27 -3.91 6.28 -4.38
CA THR A 27 -3.52 5.18 -5.27
C THR A 27 -3.64 3.82 -4.57
N CYS A 28 -3.34 3.75 -3.28
CA CYS A 28 -3.38 2.51 -2.51
C CYS A 28 -4.76 1.86 -2.52
N GLN A 29 -5.86 2.64 -2.51
CA GLN A 29 -7.22 2.11 -2.63
C GLN A 29 -7.38 1.19 -3.84
N HIS A 30 -6.86 1.61 -4.99
CA HIS A 30 -6.96 0.84 -6.24
C HIS A 30 -6.17 -0.47 -6.15
N ALA A 31 -5.06 -0.45 -5.43
CA ALA A 31 -4.25 -1.64 -5.21
C ALA A 31 -4.90 -2.65 -4.25
N LEU A 32 -5.80 -2.21 -3.35
CA LEU A 32 -6.55 -3.10 -2.46
C LEU A 32 -7.55 -4.01 -3.18
N MET A 33 -7.86 -3.74 -4.45
CA MET A 33 -8.83 -4.51 -5.23
C MET A 33 -8.28 -5.85 -5.74
N SER A 34 -7.01 -6.16 -5.47
CA SER A 34 -6.34 -7.40 -5.87
C SER A 34 -5.40 -7.89 -4.77
N PRO A 35 -5.23 -9.22 -4.58
CA PRO A 35 -4.22 -9.77 -3.68
C PRO A 35 -2.80 -9.72 -4.27
N HIS A 36 -2.63 -9.15 -5.46
CA HIS A 36 -1.36 -9.08 -6.17
C HIS A 36 -0.72 -7.69 -6.03
N PRO A 37 0.62 -7.59 -6.14
CA PRO A 37 1.27 -6.30 -6.27
C PRO A 37 0.69 -5.47 -7.43
N PHE A 38 0.54 -4.17 -7.20
CA PHE A 38 0.00 -3.22 -8.17
C PHE A 38 1.10 -2.23 -8.57
N MET A 39 1.31 -2.06 -9.87
CA MET A 39 2.32 -1.14 -10.41
C MET A 39 1.68 -0.18 -11.41
N ALA A 40 1.97 1.11 -11.26
CA ALA A 40 1.67 2.14 -12.24
C ALA A 40 3.00 2.72 -12.74
N ALA A 41 3.41 2.30 -13.93
CA ALA A 41 4.69 2.68 -14.54
C ALA A 41 4.78 4.17 -14.87
N HIS A 42 3.66 4.74 -15.31
CA HIS A 42 3.43 6.15 -15.62
C HIS A 42 2.21 6.61 -14.83
N HIS A 43 2.42 6.98 -13.57
CA HIS A 43 1.34 7.34 -12.64
C HIS A 43 0.52 8.52 -13.17
N GLU A 44 1.19 9.48 -13.80
CA GLU A 44 0.59 10.68 -14.39
C GLU A 44 -0.32 10.41 -15.60
N ALA A 45 -0.15 9.26 -16.26
CA ALA A 45 -0.90 8.88 -17.46
C ALA A 45 -2.02 7.87 -17.17
N ASP A 46 -2.10 7.38 -15.93
CA ASP A 46 -3.07 6.37 -15.54
C ASP A 46 -4.43 7.04 -15.22
N VAL A 47 -5.40 6.79 -16.09
CA VAL A 47 -6.75 7.39 -16.03
C VAL A 47 -7.44 7.18 -14.68
N ARG A 48 -7.07 6.14 -13.92
CA ARG A 48 -7.66 5.82 -12.61
C ARG A 48 -7.15 6.74 -11.50
N ILE A 49 -5.93 7.28 -11.62
CA ILE A 49 -5.20 7.90 -10.50
C ILE A 49 -4.62 9.28 -10.80
N HIS A 50 -4.50 9.67 -12.08
CA HIS A 50 -3.87 10.93 -12.50
C HIS A 50 -4.57 12.21 -11.97
N GLN A 51 -5.86 12.15 -11.62
CA GLN A 51 -6.63 13.28 -11.08
C GLN A 51 -6.90 13.21 -9.57
N LEU A 52 -6.27 12.27 -8.84
CA LEU A 52 -6.48 12.17 -7.40
C LEU A 52 -5.70 13.26 -6.65
N GLY A 53 -6.31 13.85 -5.62
CA GLY A 53 -5.75 14.98 -4.88
C GLY A 53 -4.45 14.67 -4.13
N ALA A 54 -4.21 13.42 -3.73
CA ALA A 54 -2.91 13.03 -3.16
C ALA A 54 -1.80 13.01 -4.22
N THR A 55 -2.15 12.74 -5.47
CA THR A 55 -1.25 12.73 -6.63
C THR A 55 -0.80 14.13 -7.02
N SER A 56 -1.62 15.17 -6.78
CA SER A 56 -1.25 16.55 -7.11
C SER A 56 -0.36 17.20 -6.05
N ALA A 57 -0.35 16.68 -4.81
CA ALA A 57 0.46 17.20 -3.71
C ALA A 57 1.90 16.66 -3.67
N VAL A 58 2.16 15.52 -4.33
CA VAL A 58 3.49 14.89 -4.42
C VAL A 58 3.72 14.53 -5.89
N PRO A 59 4.87 14.88 -6.51
CA PRO A 59 5.11 14.64 -7.93
C PRO A 59 5.39 13.15 -8.21
N ILE A 60 4.39 12.29 -8.03
CA ILE A 60 4.48 10.85 -8.23
C ILE A 60 4.36 10.57 -9.74
N ARG A 61 5.36 9.89 -10.29
CA ARG A 61 5.38 9.42 -11.69
C ARG A 61 5.52 7.91 -11.81
N PHE A 62 5.88 7.25 -10.71
CA PHE A 62 5.90 5.80 -10.58
C PHE A 62 5.34 5.39 -9.22
N TYR A 63 4.53 4.35 -9.21
CA TYR A 63 4.03 3.71 -8.00
C TYR A 63 4.18 2.20 -8.12
N VAL A 64 4.64 1.55 -7.05
CA VAL A 64 4.48 0.11 -6.86
C VAL A 64 4.06 -0.18 -5.43
N GLY A 65 3.00 -0.97 -5.26
CA GLY A 65 2.44 -1.36 -3.97
C GLY A 65 2.37 -2.86 -3.82
N PHE A 66 2.78 -3.36 -2.67
CA PHE A 66 2.68 -4.76 -2.25
C PHE A 66 1.65 -4.87 -1.11
N PRO A 67 0.71 -5.81 -1.19
CA PRO A 67 -0.39 -5.91 -0.23
C PRO A 67 0.11 -6.29 1.16
N LEU A 68 -0.48 -5.68 2.18
CA LEU A 68 -0.32 -6.06 3.58
C LEU A 68 -1.52 -6.89 3.98
N THR A 69 -1.36 -8.19 4.14
CA THR A 69 -2.44 -9.13 4.42
C THR A 69 -2.50 -9.61 5.87
N ALA A 70 -3.68 -10.06 6.28
CA ALA A 70 -3.90 -10.75 7.54
C ALA A 70 -4.92 -11.88 7.38
N SER A 71 -4.79 -12.94 8.19
CA SER A 71 -5.82 -13.99 8.24
C SER A 71 -7.06 -13.49 9.00
N VAL A 72 -8.24 -13.80 8.46
CA VAL A 72 -9.54 -13.40 9.01
C VAL A 72 -10.00 -14.30 10.16
N VAL A 73 -9.57 -15.57 10.26
CA VAL A 73 -10.14 -16.54 11.23
C VAL A 73 -9.12 -17.52 11.81
N GLY A 74 -8.26 -17.11 12.74
CA GLY A 74 -7.63 -18.04 13.69
C GLY A 74 -6.67 -19.10 13.11
N ASP A 75 -5.47 -18.66 12.72
CA ASP A 75 -4.19 -19.41 12.65
C ASP A 75 -4.25 -20.88 12.15
N LYS A 76 -5.16 -21.27 11.25
CA LYS A 76 -5.08 -22.55 10.52
C LYS A 76 -4.76 -22.34 9.03
N ALA A 77 -3.96 -23.25 8.49
CA ALA A 77 -3.51 -23.21 7.11
C ALA A 77 -4.69 -23.45 6.15
N GLY A 78 -4.98 -22.48 5.27
CA GLY A 78 -6.05 -22.54 4.27
C GLY A 78 -7.05 -21.36 4.31
N GLU A 79 -6.82 -20.37 5.17
CA GLU A 79 -7.75 -19.25 5.39
C GLU A 79 -7.59 -18.11 4.37
N GLU A 80 -8.70 -17.42 4.10
CA GLU A 80 -8.77 -16.25 3.24
C GLU A 80 -7.97 -15.09 3.84
N GLU A 81 -6.96 -14.62 3.11
CA GLU A 81 -6.19 -13.44 3.49
C GLU A 81 -6.92 -12.16 3.08
N VAL A 82 -7.10 -11.24 4.03
CA VAL A 82 -7.64 -9.90 3.75
C VAL A 82 -6.51 -8.90 3.67
N THR A 83 -6.52 -8.11 2.60
CA THR A 83 -5.61 -6.97 2.45
C THR A 83 -6.06 -5.81 3.34
N LEU A 84 -5.21 -5.45 4.29
CA LEU A 84 -5.40 -4.36 5.24
C LEU A 84 -4.89 -3.01 4.72
N GLY A 85 -3.92 -3.03 3.81
CA GLY A 85 -3.20 -1.86 3.35
C GLY A 85 -2.13 -2.20 2.33
N MET A 86 -1.26 -1.25 2.03
CA MET A 86 -0.18 -1.41 1.05
C MET A 86 1.15 -0.95 1.63
N LEU A 87 2.21 -1.74 1.44
CA LEU A 87 3.58 -1.25 1.46
C LEU A 87 3.90 -0.75 0.05
N CYS A 88 4.12 0.56 -0.10
CA CYS A 88 4.35 1.13 -1.43
C CYS A 88 5.66 1.92 -1.52
N CYS A 89 6.19 1.94 -2.74
CA CYS A 89 7.24 2.85 -3.15
C CYS A 89 6.69 3.77 -4.24
N ILE A 90 7.08 5.04 -4.14
CA ILE A 90 6.77 6.08 -5.11
C ILE A 90 8.06 6.71 -5.61
N ASP A 91 8.07 7.16 -6.86
CA ASP A 91 9.19 7.89 -7.44
C ASP A 91 8.67 9.04 -8.33
N SER A 92 9.48 10.08 -8.45
CA SER A 92 9.29 11.22 -9.35
C SER A 92 9.72 10.94 -10.79
N LYS A 93 10.25 9.75 -11.08
CA LYS A 93 10.60 9.29 -12.42
C LYS A 93 9.77 8.04 -12.77
N PRO A 94 9.20 7.96 -13.99
CA PRO A 94 8.56 6.75 -14.46
C PRO A 94 9.51 5.56 -14.44
N ARG A 95 8.98 4.37 -14.20
CA ARG A 95 9.72 3.11 -14.31
C ARG A 95 8.82 2.05 -14.95
N THR A 96 9.27 1.50 -16.07
CA THR A 96 8.50 0.51 -16.84
C THR A 96 8.46 -0.86 -16.16
N GLU A 97 9.45 -1.16 -15.34
CA GLU A 97 9.61 -2.45 -14.68
C GLU A 97 10.32 -2.34 -13.32
N ILE A 98 10.19 -3.40 -12.54
CA ILE A 98 11.01 -3.67 -11.36
C ILE A 98 11.75 -4.98 -11.57
N THR A 99 12.97 -5.08 -11.04
CA THR A 99 13.75 -6.31 -11.16
C THR A 99 13.15 -7.43 -10.29
N ARG A 100 13.45 -8.68 -10.64
CA ARG A 100 13.06 -9.85 -9.82
C ARG A 100 13.55 -9.72 -8.37
N THR A 101 14.73 -9.16 -8.16
CA THR A 101 15.29 -8.91 -6.82
C THR A 101 14.47 -7.86 -6.07
N GLN A 102 14.10 -6.75 -6.72
CA GLN A 102 13.22 -5.74 -6.11
C GLN A 102 11.86 -6.34 -5.75
N TYR A 103 11.26 -7.12 -6.65
CA TYR A 103 10.00 -7.81 -6.38
C TYR A 103 10.08 -8.75 -5.17
N ALA A 104 11.13 -9.59 -5.12
CA ALA A 104 11.33 -10.54 -4.03
C ALA A 104 11.56 -9.81 -2.69
N THR A 105 12.34 -8.74 -2.69
CA THR A 105 12.59 -7.91 -1.52
C THR A 105 11.31 -7.25 -1.02
N MET A 106 10.55 -6.61 -1.91
CA MET A 106 9.29 -5.94 -1.54
C MET A 106 8.24 -6.93 -1.03
N THR A 107 8.15 -8.12 -1.64
CA THR A 107 7.29 -9.21 -1.14
C THR A 107 7.65 -9.59 0.31
N ARG A 108 8.94 -9.74 0.62
CA ARG A 108 9.41 -10.06 1.97
C ARG A 108 9.13 -8.93 2.97
N LEU A 109 9.39 -7.68 2.57
CA LEU A 109 9.11 -6.51 3.39
C LEU A 109 7.61 -6.35 3.68
N GLY A 110 6.75 -6.58 2.69
CA GLY A 110 5.30 -6.56 2.86
C GLY A 110 4.84 -7.59 3.90
N ARG A 111 5.29 -8.84 3.77
CA ARG A 111 5.01 -9.90 4.77
C ARG A 111 5.49 -9.55 6.17
N PHE A 112 6.70 -8.99 6.29
CA PHE A 112 7.23 -8.58 7.58
C PHE A 112 6.42 -7.44 8.19
N ALA A 113 6.05 -6.43 7.39
CA ALA A 113 5.21 -5.33 7.82
C ALA A 113 3.83 -5.81 8.28
N SER A 114 3.20 -6.75 7.56
CA SER A 114 1.95 -7.38 7.99
C SER A 114 2.07 -8.01 9.37
N HIS A 115 3.09 -8.85 9.57
CA HIS A 115 3.33 -9.51 10.86
C HIS A 115 3.55 -8.50 11.99
N PHE A 116 4.34 -7.46 11.73
CA PHE A 116 4.60 -6.40 12.70
C PHE A 116 3.31 -5.64 13.09
N LEU A 117 2.50 -5.24 12.11
CA LEU A 117 1.24 -4.55 12.34
C LEU A 117 0.25 -5.41 13.13
N LEU A 118 0.15 -6.70 12.81
CA LEU A 118 -0.69 -7.64 13.55
C LEU A 118 -0.23 -7.80 15.00
N GLN A 119 1.08 -7.96 15.23
CA GLN A 119 1.62 -8.07 16.58
C GLN A 119 1.39 -6.78 17.38
N LYS A 120 1.55 -5.61 16.76
CA LYS A 120 1.29 -4.32 17.40
C LYS A 120 -0.20 -4.14 17.73
N SER A 121 -1.09 -4.52 16.81
CA SER A 121 -2.54 -4.53 17.03
C SER A 121 -2.93 -5.39 18.23
N ARG A 122 -2.45 -6.65 18.29
CA ARG A 122 -2.68 -7.57 19.42
C ARG A 122 -2.22 -7.01 20.77
N ARG A 123 -1.18 -6.16 20.80
CA ARG A 123 -0.68 -5.50 22.02
C ARG A 123 -1.51 -4.29 22.44
N LEU A 124 -2.17 -3.62 21.50
CA LEU A 124 -3.00 -2.44 21.78
C LEU A 124 -4.44 -2.80 22.16
N SER A 125 -4.91 -4.00 21.77
CA SER A 125 -6.23 -4.53 22.13
C SER A 125 -6.26 -5.23 23.50
N ARG A 126 -5.17 -5.16 24.27
CA ARG A 126 -5.07 -5.62 25.67
C ARG A 126 -5.03 -4.40 26.58
#